data_AF-A0A848WP05-F1
#
_entry.id   AF-A0A848WP05-F1
#
_cell.length_a   1.000
_cell.length_b   1.000
_cell.length_c   1.000
_cell.angle_alpha   90.00
_cell.angle_beta   90.00
_cell.angle_gamma   90.00
#
_symmetry.space_group_name_H-M   'P 1'
#
loop_
_entity.id
_entity.type
_entity.pdbx_description
1 polymer ?
#
loop_
_entity_poly.entity_id
_entity_poly.type
_entity_poly.pdbx_seq_one_letter_code
_entity_poly.pdbx_strand_id
1 'polypeptide(L)' 'MPFTIERLGLHGDGIAEGPVYAPRTLPGEVIEGDVAGDRLENVKIVTPSTDRVAPPCK' A
#
# COMPACT_ATOMS: atom_id res chain seq x y z
N MET A 1 -1.44 13.54 -1.59
CA MET A 1 -0.38 13.47 -0.57
C MET A 1 0.11 12.04 -0.55
N PRO A 2 1.43 11.81 -0.65
CA PRO A 2 1.98 10.47 -0.65
C PRO A 2 1.97 9.87 0.77
N PHE A 3 1.64 8.59 0.84
CA PHE A 3 1.68 7.76 2.03
C PHE A 3 2.82 6.75 1.90
N THR A 4 3.56 6.55 2.98
CA THR A 4 4.59 5.51 3.06
C THR A 4 4.00 4.32 3.81
N ILE A 5 4.10 3.13 3.22
CA ILE A 5 3.68 1.90 3.89
C ILE A 5 4.75 1.50 4.90
N GLU A 6 4.38 1.44 6.17
CA GLU A 6 5.31 1.10 7.26
C GLU A 6 5.36 -0.40 7.52
N ARG A 7 4.22 -1.09 7.40
CA ARG A 7 4.10 -2.52 7.73
C ARG A 7 2.98 -3.21 6.96
N LEU A 8 2.95 -4.54 7.03
CA LEU A 8 1.84 -5.36 6.55
C LEU A 8 0.93 -5.79 7.70
N GLY A 9 -0.38 -5.76 7.47
CA GLY A 9 -1.40 -6.36 8.34
C GLY A 9 -1.56 -7.86 8.13
N LEU A 10 -2.43 -8.48 8.94
CA LEU A 10 -2.65 -9.94 8.94
C LEU A 10 -3.10 -10.50 7.58
N HIS A 11 -3.85 -9.73 6.82
CA HIS A 11 -4.36 -10.12 5.49
C HIS A 11 -3.40 -9.76 4.35
N GLY A 12 -2.19 -9.24 4.66
CA GLY A 12 -1.24 -8.76 3.66
C GLY A 12 -1.57 -7.38 3.09
N ASP A 13 -2.45 -6.61 3.75
CA ASP A 13 -2.67 -5.20 3.43
C ASP A 13 -1.53 -4.34 3.97
N GLY A 14 -1.02 -3.39 3.18
CA GLY A 14 -0.07 -2.40 3.68
C GLY A 14 -0.77 -1.42 4.61
N ILE A 15 -0.08 -1.02 5.68
CA ILE A 15 -0.55 -0.04 6.65
C ILE A 15 0.36 1.18 6.54
N ALA A 16 -0.23 2.32 6.21
CA ALA A 16 0.47 3.61 6.17
C ALA A 16 0.46 4.29 7.55
N GLU A 17 1.08 5.47 7.65
CA GLU A 17 1.02 6.30 8.86
C GLU A 17 -0.45 6.70 9.16
N GLY A 18 -0.99 6.18 10.28
CA GLY A 18 -2.41 6.21 10.63
C GLY A 18 -3.10 4.85 10.49
N PRO A 19 -4.36 4.66 10.93
CA PRO A 19 -5.10 3.43 10.69
C PRO A 19 -5.59 3.35 9.22
N VAL A 20 -4.68 3.53 8.25
CA VAL A 20 -5.00 3.54 6.83
C VAL A 20 -4.47 2.26 6.18
N TYR A 21 -5.39 1.44 5.69
CA TYR A 21 -5.10 0.19 5.01
C TYR A 21 -5.08 0.37 3.49
N ALA A 22 -3.96 0.03 2.87
CA ALA A 22 -3.74 0.09 1.43
C ALA A 22 -3.58 -1.34 0.85
N PRO A 23 -4.58 -1.86 0.14
CA PRO A 23 -4.52 -3.21 -0.41
C PRO A 23 -3.48 -3.34 -1.54
N ARG A 24 -2.83 -4.51 -1.65
CA ARG A 24 -1.83 -4.84 -2.68
C ARG A 24 -0.58 -3.94 -2.66
N THR A 25 -0.18 -3.50 -1.47
CA THR A 25 1.02 -2.70 -1.26
C THR A 25 2.00 -3.41 -0.35
N LEU A 26 3.27 -3.04 -0.44
CA LEU A 26 4.38 -3.61 0.32
C LEU A 26 4.99 -2.56 1.26
N PRO A 27 5.61 -2.99 2.38
CA PRO A 27 6.39 -2.09 3.23
C PRO A 27 7.49 -1.40 2.45
N GLY A 28 7.68 -0.11 2.71
CA GLY A 28 8.62 0.74 1.99
C GLY A 28 8.10 1.30 0.66
N GLU A 29 6.89 0.94 0.22
CA GLU A 29 6.27 1.58 -0.94
C GLU A 29 5.78 2.99 -0.60
N VAL A 30 5.97 3.91 -1.55
CA VAL A 30 5.34 5.23 -1.51
C VAL A 30 4.16 5.20 -2.46
N ILE A 31 2.96 5.43 -1.92
CA ILE A 31 1.71 5.39 -2.65
C ILE A 31 0.96 6.70 -2.54
N GLU A 32 0.06 6.97 -3.47
CA GLU A 32 -0.91 8.05 -3.41
C GLU A 32 -2.30 7.49 -3.60
N GLY A 33 -3.30 8.11 -2.98
CA GLY A 33 -4.70 7.74 -3.16
C GLY A 33 -5.61 8.57 -2.26
N ASP A 34 -6.89 8.24 -2.32
CA ASP A 34 -7.95 8.90 -1.57
C ASP A 34 -8.26 8.10 -0.30
N VAL A 35 -8.24 8.75 0.86
CA VAL A 35 -8.59 8.10 2.13
C VAL A 35 -10.11 8.03 2.26
N ALA A 36 -10.65 6.81 2.22
CA ALA A 36 -12.07 6.50 2.41
C ALA A 36 -12.26 5.75 3.73
N GLY A 37 -12.47 6.50 4.82
CA GLY A 37 -12.53 5.94 6.18
C GLY A 37 -11.17 5.40 6.60
N ASP A 38 -11.10 4.09 6.86
CA ASP A 38 -9.85 3.42 7.26
C ASP A 38 -9.09 2.82 6.06
N ARG A 39 -9.56 2.98 4.82
CA ARG A 39 -8.90 2.41 3.63
C ARG A 39 -8.48 3.47 2.63
N LEU A 40 -7.46 3.13 1.86
CA LEU A 40 -6.98 3.92 0.74
C LEU A 40 -7.62 3.40 -0.57
N GLU A 41 -8.37 4.25 -1.24
CA GLU A 41 -8.93 4.03 -2.57
C GLU A 41 -8.08 4.68 -3.66
N ASN A 42 -8.26 4.25 -4.91
CA ASN A 42 -7.49 4.74 -6.07
C ASN A 42 -5.97 4.70 -5.86
N VAL A 43 -5.48 3.67 -5.15
CA VAL A 43 -4.07 3.53 -4.81
C VAL A 43 -3.20 3.49 -6.06
N LYS A 44 -2.34 4.49 -6.19
CA LYS A 44 -1.32 4.64 -7.21
C LYS A 44 0.05 4.53 -6.55
N ILE A 45 0.88 3.65 -7.06
CA ILE A 45 2.24 3.47 -6.55
C ILE A 45 3.13 4.52 -7.21
N VAL A 46 3.73 5.38 -6.40
CA VAL A 46 4.69 6.40 -6.84
C VAL A 46 6.10 5.81 -6.85
N THR A 47 6.48 5.15 -5.76
CA THR A 47 7.77 4.46 -5.62
C THR A 47 7.51 3.01 -5.25
N PRO A 48 7.77 2.06 -6.16
CA PRO A 48 7.62 0.64 -5.87
C PRO A 48 8.73 0.14 -4.94
N SER A 49 8.43 -0.90 -4.17
CA SER A 49 9.42 -1.58 -3.32
C SER A 49 10.32 -2.48 -4.17
N THR A 50 11.56 -2.66 -3.75
CA THR A 50 12.52 -3.58 -4.38
C THR A 50 12.04 -5.03 -4.37
N ASP A 51 11.19 -5.39 -3.41
CA ASP A 51 10.62 -6.73 -3.28
C ASP A 51 9.36 -6.94 -4.12
N ARG A 52 8.90 -5.92 -4.86
CA ARG A 52 7.73 -6.04 -5.72
C ARG A 52 8.02 -6.96 -6.90
N VAL A 53 7.34 -8.09 -6.94
CA VAL A 53 7.35 -9.04 -8.05
C VAL A 53 5.97 -9.14 -8.70
N ALA A 54 5.95 -9.35 -10.02
CA ALA A 54 4.72 -9.66 -10.72
C ALA A 54 4.19 -11.02 -10.26
N PRO A 55 2.88 -11.16 -10.01
CA PRO A 55 2.30 -12.45 -9.66
C PRO A 55 2.53 -13.45 -10.80
N PRO A 56 2.88 -14.71 -10.50
CA PRO A 56 3.16 -15.72 -11.52
C PRO A 56 1.90 -16.27 -12.20
N CYS A 57 0.72 -16.01 -11.63
CA CYS A 57 -0.59 -16.42 -12.15
C CYS A 57 -1.19 -15.36 -13.08
N LYS A 58 -1.82 -15.82 -14.17
CA LYS A 58 -2.62 -15.02 -15.10
C LYS A 58 -4.09 -15.36 -14.95
#